data_AF-A0A945JJ96-F1
#
_entry.id   AF-A0A945JJ96-F1
#
_cell.length_a   1.000
_cell.length_b   1.000
_cell.length_c   1.000
_cell.angle_alpha   90.00
_cell.angle_beta   90.00
_cell.angle_gamma   90.00
#
_symmetry.space_group_name_H-M   'P 1'
#
loop_
_entity.id
_entity.type
_entity.pdbx_description
1 polymer ?
#
loop_
_entity_poly.entity_id
_entity_poly.type
_entity_poly.pdbx_seq_one_letter_code
_entity_poly.pdbx_strand_id
1 'polypeptide(L)'
;MLVGQAALNALENSLEAKEESRSAYWVAEMDSFSINAAGEFQGTALLGNMGAGPSPIRNAVHWILQTPLRRMGRKYTHFFDCLRQARAIAKGQNRQFTQDILRQALSIALIREYLPDLPRHTVIAVIGDGFGVTTALIQRCFPENRVIVCNLNKPLLVDLTFAHKANPDMKFALAECGDDLSAALKSDGVDVIGLRADDAALLAGAPIGLAINILSMQEMPLQAIATYFDALRKCPAERTMFYCANRFRKTLHDGSIISFDEYPWQSEDEILLHDVCRWSQLTYHKSPPFWIRRGLAEDKIVVHRVVDLHKENAQ
;
A
#
# COMPACT_ATOMS: atom_id res chain seq x y z
N MET A 1 -0.67 -20.77 -10.81
CA MET A 1 0.00 -19.55 -10.30
C MET A 1 1.23 -19.32 -11.14
N LEU A 2 1.54 -18.07 -11.46
CA LEU A 2 2.76 -17.71 -12.20
C LEU A 2 3.81 -17.19 -11.23
N VAL A 3 5.09 -17.57 -11.38
CA VAL A 3 6.14 -17.25 -10.40
C VAL A 3 7.23 -16.39 -11.05
N GLY A 4 7.75 -15.41 -10.29
CA GLY A 4 8.89 -14.59 -10.70
C GLY A 4 8.67 -13.88 -12.04
N GLN A 5 9.58 -14.08 -12.99
CA GLN A 5 9.49 -13.43 -14.31
C GLN A 5 8.21 -13.77 -15.07
N ALA A 6 7.66 -14.98 -14.92
CA ALA A 6 6.41 -15.36 -15.57
C ALA A 6 5.22 -14.51 -15.06
N ALA A 7 5.22 -14.17 -13.77
CA ALA A 7 4.23 -13.26 -13.19
C ALA A 7 4.34 -11.84 -13.77
N LEU A 8 5.57 -11.32 -13.90
CA LEU A 8 5.80 -9.99 -14.48
C LEU A 8 5.39 -9.93 -15.95
N ASN A 9 5.73 -10.95 -16.74
CA ASN A 9 5.36 -11.04 -18.15
C ASN A 9 3.83 -11.12 -18.34
N ALA A 10 3.12 -11.85 -17.48
CA ALA A 10 1.66 -11.91 -17.53
C ALA A 10 1.02 -10.55 -17.21
N LEU A 11 1.55 -9.80 -16.24
CA LEU A 11 1.07 -8.43 -15.98
C LEU A 11 1.36 -7.49 -17.15
N GLU A 12 2.55 -7.56 -17.74
CA GLU A 12 2.90 -6.77 -18.93
C GLU A 12 1.95 -7.06 -20.11
N ASN A 13 1.59 -8.32 -20.34
CA ASN A 13 0.63 -8.71 -21.39
C ASN A 13 -0.80 -8.22 -21.12
N SER A 14 -1.11 -7.79 -19.89
CA SER A 14 -2.43 -7.35 -19.45
C SER A 14 -2.58 -5.83 -19.30
N LEU A 15 -1.55 -5.04 -19.64
CA LEU A 15 -1.55 -3.58 -19.40
C LEU A 15 -2.65 -2.84 -20.19
N GLU A 16 -2.95 -3.32 -21.40
CA GLU A 16 -3.99 -2.75 -22.27
C GLU A 16 -5.39 -3.36 -22.02
N ALA A 17 -5.49 -4.35 -21.12
CA ALA A 17 -6.79 -4.92 -20.77
C ALA A 17 -7.66 -3.86 -20.08
N LYS A 18 -8.96 -3.91 -20.38
CA LYS A 18 -9.94 -3.12 -19.63
C LYS A 18 -10.00 -3.66 -18.21
N GLU A 19 -9.91 -2.76 -17.25
CA GLU A 19 -10.03 -3.07 -15.82
C GLU A 19 -11.33 -2.46 -15.28
N GLU A 20 -12.20 -3.26 -14.68
CA GLU A 20 -13.50 -2.79 -14.15
C GLU A 20 -13.32 -1.94 -12.90
N SER A 21 -12.31 -2.23 -12.09
CA SER A 21 -11.95 -1.48 -10.87
C SER A 21 -11.23 -0.16 -11.16
N ARG A 22 -10.89 0.15 -12.42
CA ARG A 22 -10.17 1.37 -12.80
C ARG A 22 -11.07 2.61 -12.72
N SER A 23 -10.72 3.54 -11.84
CA SER A 23 -11.43 4.83 -11.70
C SER A 23 -11.07 5.83 -12.80
N ALA A 24 -11.89 6.88 -12.95
CA ALA A 24 -11.57 8.03 -13.80
C ALA A 24 -10.23 8.70 -13.43
N TYR A 25 -9.82 8.60 -12.16
CA TYR A 25 -8.49 9.02 -11.74
C TYR A 25 -7.39 8.21 -12.40
N TRP A 26 -7.48 6.89 -12.34
CA TRP A 26 -6.47 6.04 -12.94
C TRP A 26 -6.47 6.08 -14.46
N VAL A 27 -7.61 6.32 -15.12
CA VAL A 27 -7.64 6.58 -16.57
C VAL A 27 -6.72 7.75 -16.95
N ALA A 28 -6.74 8.85 -16.21
CA ALA A 28 -5.88 10.01 -16.48
C ALA A 28 -4.40 9.74 -16.13
N GLU A 29 -4.14 8.91 -15.13
CA GLU A 29 -2.78 8.65 -14.63
C GLU A 29 -2.00 7.59 -15.41
N MET A 30 -2.68 6.65 -16.08
CA MET A 30 -2.01 5.54 -16.78
C MET A 30 -1.06 6.01 -17.88
N ASP A 31 -1.30 7.17 -18.47
CA ASP A 31 -0.46 7.75 -19.52
C ASP A 31 0.78 8.49 -18.98
N SER A 32 0.83 8.75 -17.66
CA SER A 32 1.92 9.52 -17.05
C SER A 32 3.22 8.72 -16.86
N PHE A 33 3.17 7.40 -17.03
CA PHE A 33 4.33 6.51 -16.86
C PHE A 33 4.23 5.25 -17.71
N SER A 34 5.35 4.54 -17.87
CA SER A 34 5.42 3.20 -18.48
C SER A 34 6.35 2.30 -17.67
N ILE A 35 6.08 1.00 -17.74
CA ILE A 35 6.89 -0.05 -17.13
C ILE A 35 6.77 -1.33 -17.96
N ASN A 36 7.86 -2.10 -18.05
CA ASN A 36 7.88 -3.44 -18.65
C ASN A 36 8.29 -4.52 -17.64
N ALA A 37 8.20 -5.80 -18.00
CA ALA A 37 8.57 -6.91 -17.12
C ALA A 37 10.08 -6.99 -16.82
N ALA A 38 10.93 -6.27 -17.57
CA ALA A 38 12.35 -6.08 -17.22
C ALA A 38 12.54 -5.02 -16.10
N GLY A 39 11.47 -4.33 -15.72
CA GLY A 39 11.48 -3.31 -14.68
C GLY A 39 12.08 -1.98 -15.13
N GLU A 40 12.14 -1.73 -16.44
CA GLU A 40 12.47 -0.42 -17.00
C GLU A 40 11.27 0.49 -16.81
N PHE A 41 11.47 1.61 -16.12
CA PHE A 41 10.41 2.54 -15.77
C PHE A 41 10.69 3.90 -16.39
N GLN A 42 9.70 4.52 -17.02
CA GLN A 42 9.79 5.88 -17.56
C GLN A 42 8.56 6.71 -17.15
N GLY A 43 8.74 8.03 -17.09
CA GLY A 43 7.66 8.99 -16.81
C GLY A 43 7.65 9.55 -15.39
N THR A 44 6.65 10.37 -15.12
CA THR A 44 6.46 11.10 -13.85
C THR A 44 5.30 10.48 -13.09
N ALA A 45 5.42 9.23 -12.65
CA ALA A 45 4.30 8.63 -11.89
C ALA A 45 4.02 9.40 -10.60
N LEU A 46 2.75 9.71 -10.40
CA LEU A 46 2.16 10.15 -9.13
C LEU A 46 2.25 9.09 -8.02
N LEU A 47 2.62 7.85 -8.36
CA LEU A 47 2.93 6.75 -7.44
C LEU A 47 4.05 7.07 -6.44
N GLY A 48 4.78 8.19 -6.63
CA GLY A 48 5.84 8.63 -5.74
C GLY A 48 7.08 8.97 -6.55
N ASN A 49 7.34 10.27 -6.72
CA ASN A 49 8.45 10.86 -7.46
C ASN A 49 9.64 9.91 -7.71
N MET A 50 9.73 9.34 -8.92
CA MET A 50 10.97 8.77 -9.49
C MET A 50 11.97 9.89 -9.86
N GLY A 51 11.84 11.06 -9.22
CA GLY A 51 12.55 12.29 -9.54
C GLY A 51 14.02 12.21 -9.19
N ALA A 52 14.79 11.70 -10.17
CA ALA A 52 16.24 11.57 -10.23
C ALA A 52 16.87 10.67 -9.16
N GLY A 53 17.91 9.94 -9.59
CA GLY A 53 18.63 8.97 -8.76
C GLY A 53 19.20 9.57 -7.46
N PRO A 54 19.59 8.70 -6.52
CA PRO A 54 20.09 9.11 -5.21
C PRO A 54 21.28 10.06 -5.36
N SER A 55 21.20 11.22 -4.69
CA SER A 55 22.29 12.20 -4.62
C SER A 55 22.60 12.51 -3.15
N PRO A 56 23.87 12.49 -2.71
CA PRO A 56 24.23 12.79 -1.32
C PRO A 56 23.69 14.14 -0.83
N ILE A 57 23.79 15.17 -1.69
CA ILE A 57 23.30 16.52 -1.39
C ILE A 57 21.78 16.53 -1.25
N ARG A 58 21.06 15.90 -2.21
CA ARG A 58 19.60 15.80 -2.14
C ARG A 58 19.15 14.99 -0.92
N ASN A 59 19.84 13.91 -0.60
CA ASN A 59 19.61 13.11 0.60
C ASN A 59 19.74 13.97 1.87
N ALA A 60 20.78 14.81 1.98
CA ALA A 60 20.95 15.72 3.11
C ALA A 60 19.82 16.76 3.20
N VAL A 61 19.42 17.37 2.08
CA VAL A 61 18.29 18.31 2.03
C VAL A 61 16.99 17.63 2.45
N HIS A 62 16.67 16.48 1.87
CA HIS A 62 15.51 15.67 2.24
C HIS A 62 15.55 15.30 3.71
N TRP A 63 16.71 14.91 4.25
CA TRP A 63 16.87 14.63 5.66
C TRP A 63 16.50 15.84 6.52
N ILE A 64 17.04 17.02 6.24
CA ILE A 64 16.74 18.23 7.01
C ILE A 64 15.23 18.54 6.95
N LEU A 65 14.64 18.56 5.76
CA LEU A 65 13.23 18.90 5.54
C LEU A 65 12.26 17.87 6.16
N GLN A 66 12.64 16.60 6.22
CA GLN A 66 11.85 15.54 6.84
C GLN A 66 11.94 15.51 8.38
N THR A 67 12.74 16.38 9.00
CA THR A 67 12.93 16.40 10.47
C THR A 67 11.62 16.46 11.25
N PRO A 68 10.62 17.29 10.89
CA PRO A 68 9.35 17.32 11.61
C PRO A 68 8.60 15.99 11.55
N LEU A 69 8.58 15.32 10.39
CA LEU A 69 7.93 14.01 10.24
C LEU A 69 8.65 12.95 11.07
N ARG A 70 10.00 12.95 11.09
CA ARG A 70 10.76 12.02 11.95
C ARG A 70 10.50 12.26 13.43
N ARG A 71 10.29 13.51 13.86
CA ARG A 71 9.92 13.80 15.25
C ARG A 71 8.55 13.21 15.61
N MET A 72 7.59 13.18 14.68
CA MET A 72 6.28 12.55 14.91
C MET A 72 6.40 11.05 15.19
N GLY A 73 7.39 10.37 14.61
CA GLY A 73 7.60 8.94 14.80
C GLY A 73 8.28 8.54 16.10
N ARG A 74 8.98 9.46 16.79
CA ARG A 74 9.77 9.14 18.00
C ARG A 74 8.99 8.55 19.16
N LYS A 75 7.66 8.72 19.17
CA LYS A 75 6.77 8.14 20.17
C LYS A 75 6.47 6.65 19.94
N TYR A 76 6.78 6.12 18.76
CA TYR A 76 6.57 4.70 18.45
C TYR A 76 7.85 3.92 18.72
N THR A 77 7.71 2.85 19.50
CA THR A 77 8.75 1.92 19.92
C THR A 77 9.59 1.45 18.73
N HIS A 78 8.94 1.11 17.62
CA HIS A 78 9.61 0.52 16.46
C HIS A 78 9.97 1.50 15.34
N PHE A 79 9.79 2.80 15.55
CA PHE A 79 9.97 3.79 14.47
C PHE A 79 11.37 3.79 13.87
N PHE A 80 12.42 3.75 14.69
CA PHE A 80 13.79 3.80 14.18
C PHE A 80 14.17 2.56 13.36
N ASP A 81 13.61 1.40 13.71
CA ASP A 81 13.76 0.17 12.94
C ASP A 81 13.06 0.29 11.58
N CYS A 82 11.76 0.66 11.56
CA CYS A 82 11.03 0.91 10.32
C CYS A 82 11.71 1.96 9.44
N LEU A 83 12.23 3.03 10.03
CA LEU A 83 12.95 4.08 9.32
C LEU A 83 14.27 3.58 8.70
N ARG A 84 15.01 2.72 9.40
CA ARG A 84 16.23 2.07 8.88
C ARG A 84 15.88 1.16 7.70
N GLN A 85 14.84 0.35 7.83
CA GLN A 85 14.39 -0.54 6.76
C GLN A 85 13.92 0.24 5.54
N ALA A 86 13.13 1.30 5.73
CA ALA A 86 12.65 2.17 4.65
C ALA A 86 13.81 2.81 3.85
N ARG A 87 14.91 3.18 4.51
CA ARG A 87 16.10 3.70 3.81
C ARG A 87 16.80 2.65 2.99
N ALA A 88 16.93 1.44 3.52
CA ALA A 88 17.52 0.35 2.78
C ALA A 88 16.62 -0.09 1.61
N ILE A 89 15.30 0.06 1.71
CA ILE A 89 14.35 -0.13 0.59
C ILE A 89 14.59 0.93 -0.48
N ALA A 90 14.62 2.22 -0.12
CA ALA A 90 14.91 3.29 -1.07
C ALA A 90 16.24 3.06 -1.80
N LYS A 91 17.28 2.62 -1.07
CA LYS A 91 18.58 2.26 -1.65
C LYS A 91 18.47 1.07 -2.62
N GLY A 92 17.80 -0.02 -2.23
CA GLY A 92 17.61 -1.21 -3.09
C GLY A 92 16.81 -0.90 -4.37
N GLN A 93 15.82 -0.01 -4.26
CA GLN A 93 15.06 0.48 -5.41
C GLN A 93 15.83 1.48 -6.29
N ASN A 94 17.05 1.87 -5.90
CA ASN A 94 17.82 2.97 -6.52
C ASN A 94 17.02 4.29 -6.59
N ARG A 95 16.30 4.62 -5.50
CA ARG A 95 15.42 5.79 -5.39
C ARG A 95 15.86 6.74 -4.28
N GLN A 96 15.50 8.00 -4.46
CA GLN A 96 15.62 9.01 -3.41
C GLN A 96 14.70 8.65 -2.23
N PHE A 97 15.18 8.80 -0.99
CA PHE A 97 14.33 8.63 0.20
C PHE A 97 13.35 9.81 0.32
N THR A 98 12.11 9.62 -0.15
CA THR A 98 11.09 10.67 -0.22
C THR A 98 10.24 10.75 1.05
N GLN A 99 9.38 11.77 1.12
CA GLN A 99 8.35 11.88 2.15
C GLN A 99 7.41 10.69 2.15
N ASP A 100 7.09 10.15 0.97
CA ASP A 100 6.15 9.04 0.85
C ASP A 100 6.69 7.78 1.51
N ILE A 101 7.96 7.44 1.24
CA ILE A 101 8.64 6.33 1.92
C ILE A 101 8.67 6.53 3.45
N LEU A 102 8.90 7.77 3.91
CA LEU A 102 8.84 8.09 5.34
C LEU A 102 7.42 7.95 5.93
N ARG A 103 6.39 8.34 5.18
CA ARG A 103 4.97 8.15 5.56
C ARG A 103 4.67 6.68 5.76
N GLN A 104 5.11 5.82 4.84
CA GLN A 104 4.90 4.38 4.95
C GLN A 104 5.63 3.80 6.17
N ALA A 105 6.87 4.22 6.43
CA ALA A 105 7.61 3.84 7.64
C ALA A 105 6.91 4.26 8.94
N LEU A 106 6.32 5.46 8.97
CA LEU A 106 5.53 5.95 10.12
C LEU A 106 4.24 5.15 10.31
N SER A 107 3.55 4.80 9.21
CA SER A 107 2.36 3.95 9.24
C SER A 107 2.68 2.57 9.79
N ILE A 108 3.74 1.90 9.30
CA ILE A 108 4.15 0.58 9.82
C ILE A 108 4.57 0.66 11.29
N ALA A 109 5.27 1.73 11.70
CA ALA A 109 5.62 1.93 13.10
C ALA A 109 4.36 2.07 13.99
N LEU A 110 3.34 2.81 13.54
CA LEU A 110 2.06 2.89 14.26
C LEU A 110 1.36 1.53 14.33
N ILE A 111 1.30 0.80 13.22
CA ILE A 111 0.64 -0.51 13.17
C ILE A 111 1.27 -1.45 14.20
N ARG A 112 2.60 -1.44 14.35
CA ARG A 112 3.31 -2.24 15.36
C ARG A 112 3.00 -1.86 16.81
N GLU A 113 2.56 -0.63 17.08
CA GLU A 113 2.11 -0.26 18.43
C GLU A 113 0.70 -0.78 18.74
N TYR A 114 -0.19 -0.81 17.74
CA TYR A 114 -1.56 -1.30 17.93
C TYR A 114 -1.65 -2.82 17.81
N LEU A 115 -0.72 -3.44 17.09
CA LEU A 115 -0.65 -4.89 16.85
C LEU A 115 0.70 -5.45 17.31
N PRO A 116 1.07 -5.32 18.61
CA PRO A 116 2.34 -5.83 19.11
C PRO A 116 2.46 -7.36 18.98
N ASP A 117 1.32 -8.05 19.03
CA ASP A 117 1.21 -9.52 19.00
C ASP A 117 0.72 -10.05 17.64
N LEU A 118 1.01 -9.35 16.54
CA LEU A 118 0.66 -9.85 15.19
C LEU A 118 1.29 -11.24 14.99
N PRO A 119 0.48 -12.32 14.82
CA PRO A 119 1.02 -13.66 14.78
C PRO A 119 2.00 -13.87 13.63
N ARG A 120 2.99 -14.74 13.84
CA ARG A 120 3.83 -15.26 12.76
C ARG A 120 2.96 -16.02 11.76
N HIS A 121 3.37 -16.03 10.50
CA HIS A 121 2.63 -16.67 9.40
C HIS A 121 1.25 -16.05 9.14
N THR A 122 1.01 -14.82 9.64
CA THR A 122 -0.17 -14.06 9.25
C THR A 122 -0.08 -13.70 7.77
N VAL A 123 -1.20 -13.83 7.06
CA VAL A 123 -1.32 -13.28 5.70
C VAL A 123 -1.74 -11.81 5.80
N ILE A 124 -0.94 -10.94 5.18
CA ILE A 124 -1.11 -9.49 5.22
C ILE A 124 -1.49 -8.99 3.82
N ALA A 125 -2.65 -8.36 3.68
CA ALA A 125 -3.07 -7.73 2.43
C ALA A 125 -2.60 -6.28 2.36
N VAL A 126 -1.99 -5.87 1.24
CA VAL A 126 -1.62 -4.48 0.94
C VAL A 126 -2.38 -4.03 -0.30
N ILE A 127 -3.22 -3.01 -0.15
CA ILE A 127 -4.11 -2.53 -1.20
C ILE A 127 -3.56 -1.22 -1.77
N GLY A 128 -3.14 -1.26 -3.03
CA GLY A 128 -2.59 -0.11 -3.75
C GLY A 128 -1.28 0.42 -3.17
N ASP A 129 -0.21 -0.37 -3.18
CA ASP A 129 1.09 -0.01 -2.61
C ASP A 129 1.87 1.01 -3.48
N GLY A 130 1.72 0.89 -4.80
CA GLY A 130 2.33 1.76 -5.80
C GLY A 130 3.75 1.39 -6.21
N PHE A 131 4.75 1.55 -5.32
CA PHE A 131 6.15 1.18 -5.58
C PHE A 131 6.64 0.03 -4.69
N GLY A 132 5.73 -0.81 -4.20
CA GLY A 132 6.10 -1.97 -3.38
C GLY A 132 6.81 -1.63 -2.07
N VAL A 133 6.70 -0.38 -1.56
CA VAL A 133 7.47 0.05 -0.38
C VAL A 133 6.81 -0.48 0.90
N THR A 134 5.49 -0.56 0.97
CA THR A 134 4.76 -1.12 2.12
C THR A 134 4.99 -2.62 2.16
N THR A 135 4.87 -3.29 1.01
CA THR A 135 5.18 -4.71 0.81
C THR A 135 6.61 -5.03 1.26
N ALA A 136 7.60 -4.27 0.79
CA ALA A 136 8.99 -4.48 1.18
C ALA A 136 9.25 -4.16 2.67
N LEU A 137 8.54 -3.19 3.25
CA LEU A 137 8.60 -2.91 4.69
C LEU A 137 8.04 -4.06 5.52
N ILE A 138 6.92 -4.65 5.11
CA ILE A 138 6.33 -5.80 5.78
C ILE A 138 7.29 -6.97 5.74
N GLN A 139 7.81 -7.32 4.56
CA GLN A 139 8.80 -8.38 4.38
C GLN A 139 10.04 -8.23 5.29
N ARG A 140 10.43 -6.98 5.61
CA ARG A 140 11.59 -6.70 6.48
C ARG A 140 11.27 -6.58 7.96
N CYS A 141 10.05 -6.18 8.31
CA CYS A 141 9.64 -5.97 9.70
C CYS A 141 8.90 -7.20 10.27
N PHE A 142 8.33 -8.04 9.40
CA PHE A 142 7.57 -9.25 9.69
C PHE A 142 7.98 -10.38 8.72
N PRO A 143 9.25 -10.84 8.75
CA PRO A 143 9.80 -11.76 7.74
C PRO A 143 9.14 -13.14 7.70
N GLU A 144 8.38 -13.51 8.74
CA GLU A 144 7.65 -14.79 8.80
C GLU A 144 6.23 -14.69 8.23
N ASN A 145 5.79 -13.49 7.84
CA ASN A 145 4.44 -13.22 7.37
C ASN A 145 4.41 -13.14 5.84
N ARG A 146 3.30 -13.60 5.26
CA ARG A 146 3.09 -13.57 3.81
C ARG A 146 2.38 -12.29 3.42
N VAL A 147 2.72 -11.73 2.26
CA VAL A 147 2.03 -10.55 1.73
C VAL A 147 1.20 -10.91 0.52
N ILE A 148 -0.05 -10.46 0.47
CA ILE A 148 -0.83 -10.36 -0.76
C ILE A 148 -0.87 -8.88 -1.14
N VAL A 149 -0.39 -8.51 -2.32
CA VAL A 149 -0.45 -7.14 -2.82
C VAL A 149 -1.49 -7.03 -3.93
N CYS A 150 -2.46 -6.14 -3.74
CA CYS A 150 -3.59 -5.93 -4.63
C CYS A 150 -3.48 -4.58 -5.33
N ASN A 151 -3.47 -4.56 -6.66
CA ASN A 151 -3.44 -3.31 -7.41
C ASN A 151 -3.94 -3.50 -8.86
N LEU A 152 -4.18 -2.39 -9.56
CA LEU A 152 -4.40 -2.40 -11.02
C LEU A 152 -3.18 -2.99 -11.73
N ASN A 153 -3.34 -3.60 -12.90
CA ASN A 153 -2.32 -4.38 -13.63
C ASN A 153 -0.98 -3.64 -13.74
N LYS A 154 -1.02 -2.38 -14.20
CA LYS A 154 0.20 -1.58 -14.41
C LYS A 154 0.87 -1.18 -13.09
N PRO A 155 0.17 -0.59 -12.10
CA PRO A 155 0.72 -0.41 -10.75
C PRO A 155 1.16 -1.70 -10.05
N LEU A 156 0.48 -2.84 -10.26
CA LEU A 156 0.86 -4.13 -9.67
C LEU A 156 2.19 -4.63 -10.23
N LEU A 157 2.43 -4.40 -11.52
CA LEU A 157 3.74 -4.65 -12.14
C LEU A 157 4.82 -3.78 -11.48
N VAL A 158 4.52 -2.51 -11.18
CA VAL A 158 5.42 -1.63 -10.43
C VAL A 158 5.65 -2.17 -9.02
N ASP A 159 4.60 -2.59 -8.32
CA ASP A 159 4.68 -3.12 -6.95
C ASP A 159 5.63 -4.29 -6.84
N LEU A 160 5.40 -5.34 -7.63
CA LEU A 160 6.22 -6.56 -7.61
C LEU A 160 7.67 -6.26 -8.03
N THR A 161 7.85 -5.48 -9.10
CA THR A 161 9.18 -5.10 -9.58
C THR A 161 9.98 -4.35 -8.53
N PHE A 162 9.39 -3.33 -7.91
CA PHE A 162 10.11 -2.47 -6.97
C PHE A 162 10.22 -3.08 -5.56
N ALA A 163 9.29 -3.93 -5.15
CA ALA A 163 9.47 -4.76 -3.95
C ALA A 163 10.64 -5.74 -4.15
N HIS A 164 10.75 -6.40 -5.30
CA HIS A 164 11.84 -7.31 -5.60
C HIS A 164 13.19 -6.58 -5.74
N LYS A 165 13.24 -5.39 -6.36
CA LYS A 165 14.45 -4.55 -6.35
C LYS A 165 14.89 -4.18 -4.92
N ALA A 166 13.94 -3.95 -4.02
CA ALA A 166 14.25 -3.69 -2.61
C ALA A 166 14.77 -4.94 -1.89
N ASN A 167 14.22 -6.11 -2.22
CA ASN A 167 14.52 -7.40 -1.59
C ASN A 167 14.77 -8.47 -2.67
N PRO A 168 16.00 -8.59 -3.22
CA PRO A 168 16.26 -9.50 -4.33
C PRO A 168 16.02 -10.98 -4.03
N ASP A 169 16.09 -11.38 -2.75
CA ASP A 169 15.81 -12.76 -2.34
C ASP A 169 14.31 -13.05 -2.19
N MET A 170 13.46 -12.02 -2.22
CA MET A 170 12.00 -12.15 -2.13
C MET A 170 11.46 -12.86 -3.35
N LYS A 171 10.77 -13.97 -3.11
CA LYS A 171 10.08 -14.75 -4.13
C LYS A 171 8.62 -14.31 -4.20
N PHE A 172 8.12 -14.17 -5.41
CA PHE A 172 6.75 -13.73 -5.62
C PHE A 172 6.04 -14.53 -6.71
N ALA A 173 4.72 -14.57 -6.61
CA ALA A 173 3.83 -15.17 -7.59
C ALA A 173 2.69 -14.22 -7.95
N LEU A 174 2.04 -14.43 -9.09
CA LEU A 174 0.75 -13.85 -9.47
C LEU A 174 -0.31 -14.96 -9.36
N ALA A 175 -1.39 -14.67 -8.65
CA ALA A 175 -2.56 -15.54 -8.60
C ALA A 175 -3.63 -15.02 -9.57
N GLU A 176 -4.05 -15.88 -10.51
CA GLU A 176 -5.07 -15.52 -11.51
C GLU A 176 -6.45 -16.12 -11.20
N CYS A 177 -6.53 -17.02 -10.21
CA CYS A 177 -7.76 -17.66 -9.77
C CYS A 177 -7.63 -18.14 -8.31
N GLY A 178 -8.72 -18.68 -7.74
CA GLY A 178 -8.74 -19.19 -6.37
C GLY A 178 -7.76 -20.35 -6.14
N ASP A 179 -7.60 -21.25 -7.12
CA ASP A 179 -6.66 -22.38 -7.02
C ASP A 179 -5.21 -21.89 -6.99
N ASP A 180 -4.90 -20.87 -7.79
CA ASP A 180 -3.59 -20.23 -7.79
C ASP A 180 -3.26 -19.57 -6.46
N LEU A 181 -4.24 -18.85 -5.89
CA LEU A 181 -4.09 -18.23 -4.57
C LEU A 181 -3.87 -19.30 -3.49
N SER A 182 -4.67 -20.36 -3.50
CA SER A 182 -4.53 -21.50 -2.57
C SER A 182 -3.16 -22.18 -2.70
N ALA A 183 -2.68 -22.40 -3.92
CA ALA A 183 -1.36 -22.96 -4.18
C ALA A 183 -0.24 -22.05 -3.68
N ALA A 184 -0.34 -20.75 -3.94
CA ALA A 184 0.63 -19.76 -3.47
C ALA A 184 0.63 -19.63 -1.94
N LEU A 185 -0.54 -19.73 -1.29
CA LEU A 185 -0.68 -19.73 0.18
C LEU A 185 -0.11 -20.99 0.85
N LYS A 186 0.03 -22.10 0.13
CA LYS A 186 0.64 -23.34 0.66
C LYS A 186 2.12 -23.49 0.29
N SER A 187 2.65 -22.62 -0.56
CA SER A 187 4.04 -22.71 -1.00
C SER A 187 4.99 -22.08 0.01
N ASP A 188 5.98 -22.84 0.49
CA ASP A 188 7.10 -22.30 1.28
C ASP A 188 8.07 -21.45 0.44
N GLY A 189 7.88 -21.44 -0.89
CA GLY A 189 8.71 -20.72 -1.84
C GLY A 189 8.12 -19.38 -2.30
N VAL A 190 7.04 -18.88 -1.70
CA VAL A 190 6.38 -17.63 -2.10
C VAL A 190 6.23 -16.72 -0.89
N ASP A 191 6.86 -15.55 -0.95
CA ASP A 191 6.82 -14.53 0.11
C ASP A 191 5.73 -13.49 -0.16
N VAL A 192 5.53 -13.16 -1.46
CA VAL A 192 4.57 -12.16 -1.93
C VAL A 192 3.68 -12.73 -3.04
N ILE A 193 2.37 -12.50 -2.94
CA ILE A 193 1.39 -12.89 -3.95
C ILE A 193 0.80 -11.61 -4.53
N GLY A 194 1.01 -11.37 -5.82
CA GLY A 194 0.30 -10.35 -6.58
C GLY A 194 -1.13 -10.81 -6.89
N LEU A 195 -2.07 -9.89 -6.76
CA LEU A 195 -3.47 -10.08 -7.12
C LEU A 195 -3.96 -8.82 -7.86
N ARG A 196 -4.59 -9.00 -9.02
CA ARG A 196 -5.16 -7.86 -9.76
C ARG A 196 -6.35 -7.28 -9.00
N ALA A 197 -6.57 -5.98 -9.12
CA ALA A 197 -7.67 -5.32 -8.42
C ALA A 197 -9.05 -5.87 -8.83
N ASP A 198 -9.22 -6.30 -10.09
CA ASP A 198 -10.44 -6.96 -10.56
C ASP A 198 -10.66 -8.35 -9.92
N ASP A 199 -9.59 -8.97 -9.43
CA ASP A 199 -9.61 -10.26 -8.74
C ASP A 199 -9.69 -10.12 -7.21
N ALA A 200 -9.96 -8.91 -6.68
CA ALA A 200 -9.93 -8.63 -5.23
C ALA A 200 -10.86 -9.52 -4.39
N ALA A 201 -11.95 -10.02 -4.98
CA ALA A 201 -12.86 -10.96 -4.31
C ALA A 201 -12.17 -12.27 -3.88
N LEU A 202 -11.08 -12.67 -4.54
CA LEU A 202 -10.30 -13.85 -4.17
C LEU A 202 -9.68 -13.72 -2.77
N LEU A 203 -9.53 -12.52 -2.22
CA LEU A 203 -9.08 -12.32 -0.84
C LEU A 203 -9.97 -13.03 0.19
N ALA A 204 -11.25 -13.27 -0.13
CA ALA A 204 -12.16 -14.05 0.72
C ALA A 204 -11.70 -15.51 0.91
N GLY A 205 -10.83 -16.02 0.04
CA GLY A 205 -10.24 -17.37 0.16
C GLY A 205 -8.94 -17.42 0.98
N ALA A 206 -8.41 -16.28 1.43
CA ALA A 206 -7.13 -16.19 2.14
C ALA A 206 -7.31 -15.77 3.61
N PRO A 207 -6.63 -16.38 4.59
CA PRO A 207 -6.78 -16.02 6.00
C PRO A 207 -6.08 -14.68 6.33
N ILE A 208 -6.66 -13.57 5.89
CA ILE A 208 -6.10 -12.22 6.08
C ILE A 208 -6.25 -11.79 7.54
N GLY A 209 -5.13 -11.75 8.27
CA GLY A 209 -5.10 -11.24 9.64
C GLY A 209 -4.89 -9.73 9.72
N LEU A 210 -4.28 -9.13 8.70
CA LEU A 210 -4.08 -7.69 8.60
C LEU A 210 -4.24 -7.21 7.16
N ALA A 211 -5.04 -6.17 6.94
CA ALA A 211 -5.08 -5.41 5.71
C ALA A 211 -4.49 -4.01 5.91
N ILE A 212 -3.87 -3.48 4.87
CA ILE A 212 -3.23 -2.16 4.88
C ILE A 212 -3.63 -1.41 3.61
N ASN A 213 -4.15 -0.20 3.80
CA ASN A 213 -4.43 0.77 2.76
C ASN A 213 -3.82 2.13 3.11
N ILE A 214 -2.99 2.68 2.23
CA ILE A 214 -2.36 3.99 2.42
C ILE A 214 -2.57 4.85 1.17
N LEU A 215 -3.51 5.78 1.26
CA LEU A 215 -3.80 6.81 0.26
C LEU A 215 -4.23 6.28 -1.11
N SER A 216 -4.70 5.03 -1.20
CA SER A 216 -5.10 4.41 -2.46
C SER A 216 -6.62 4.22 -2.60
N MET A 217 -7.37 3.92 -1.54
CA MET A 217 -8.84 3.79 -1.63
C MET A 217 -9.53 5.11 -1.97
N GLN A 218 -8.95 6.26 -1.63
CA GLN A 218 -9.41 7.57 -2.11
C GLN A 218 -9.36 7.74 -3.65
N GLU A 219 -8.79 6.79 -4.38
CA GLU A 219 -8.67 6.79 -5.85
C GLU A 219 -9.50 5.69 -6.50
N MET A 220 -10.40 5.06 -5.74
CA MET A 220 -11.22 3.92 -6.17
C MET A 220 -12.71 4.26 -6.09
N PRO A 221 -13.55 3.78 -7.02
CA PRO A 221 -15.00 3.91 -6.86
C PRO A 221 -15.46 3.14 -5.61
N LEU A 222 -16.53 3.62 -4.95
CA LEU A 222 -17.06 2.99 -3.73
C LEU A 222 -17.38 1.50 -3.91
N GLN A 223 -17.79 1.07 -5.11
CA GLN A 223 -18.03 -0.35 -5.42
C GLN A 223 -16.75 -1.20 -5.29
N ALA A 224 -15.61 -0.71 -5.79
CA ALA A 224 -14.34 -1.42 -5.65
C ALA A 224 -13.90 -1.48 -4.18
N ILE A 225 -14.10 -0.39 -3.43
CA ILE A 225 -13.86 -0.37 -1.98
C ILE A 225 -14.74 -1.40 -1.28
N ALA A 226 -16.01 -1.52 -1.66
CA ALA A 226 -16.94 -2.52 -1.13
C ALA A 226 -16.47 -3.95 -1.35
N THR A 227 -15.94 -4.27 -2.53
CA THR A 227 -15.36 -5.60 -2.80
C THR A 227 -14.23 -5.96 -1.82
N TYR A 228 -13.34 -5.01 -1.50
CA TYR A 228 -12.28 -5.26 -0.52
C TYR A 228 -12.83 -5.50 0.88
N PHE A 229 -13.77 -4.66 1.35
CA PHE A 229 -14.37 -4.83 2.67
C PHE A 229 -15.10 -6.17 2.78
N ASP A 230 -15.93 -6.52 1.80
CA ASP A 230 -16.65 -7.79 1.73
C ASP A 230 -15.69 -8.99 1.82
N ALA A 231 -14.63 -8.97 1.00
CA ALA A 231 -13.64 -10.03 1.00
C ALA A 231 -12.89 -10.14 2.33
N LEU A 232 -12.52 -9.02 2.95
CA LEU A 232 -11.84 -9.00 4.26
C LEU A 232 -12.74 -9.52 5.39
N ARG A 233 -14.05 -9.26 5.34
CA ARG A 233 -15.01 -9.78 6.34
C ARG A 233 -15.29 -11.26 6.17
N LYS A 234 -15.34 -11.76 4.95
CA LYS A 234 -15.61 -13.18 4.62
C LYS A 234 -14.39 -14.08 4.66
N CYS A 235 -13.19 -13.51 4.71
CA CYS A 235 -11.95 -14.28 4.71
C CYS A 235 -11.86 -15.24 5.92
N PRO A 236 -11.21 -16.41 5.80
CA PRO A 236 -11.23 -17.45 6.83
C PRO A 236 -10.40 -17.16 8.09
N ALA A 237 -9.83 -15.96 8.24
CA ALA A 237 -9.17 -15.58 9.49
C ALA A 237 -10.20 -15.29 10.60
N GLU A 238 -9.91 -15.72 11.83
CA GLU A 238 -10.78 -15.45 12.99
C GLU A 238 -10.96 -13.96 13.28
N ARG A 239 -9.91 -13.16 13.02
CA ARG A 239 -9.91 -11.70 13.16
C ARG A 239 -9.18 -11.08 11.99
N THR A 240 -9.64 -9.91 11.55
CA THR A 240 -9.01 -9.17 10.45
C THR A 240 -8.87 -7.71 10.83
N MET A 241 -7.64 -7.34 11.20
CA MET A 241 -7.29 -5.95 11.46
C MET A 241 -7.18 -5.18 10.15
N PHE A 242 -7.61 -3.93 10.13
CA PHE A 242 -7.47 -3.06 8.96
C PHE A 242 -6.89 -1.70 9.34
N TYR A 243 -5.73 -1.36 8.78
CA TYR A 243 -5.22 0.00 8.78
C TYR A 243 -5.56 0.70 7.46
N CYS A 244 -6.37 1.75 7.54
CA CYS A 244 -6.83 2.49 6.37
C CYS A 244 -6.54 3.99 6.55
N ALA A 245 -5.77 4.58 5.64
CA ALA A 245 -5.42 6.01 5.69
C ALA A 245 -5.72 6.70 4.36
N ASN A 246 -6.73 7.57 4.29
CA ASN A 246 -7.18 8.21 3.06
C ASN A 246 -7.63 9.65 3.30
N ARG A 247 -7.76 10.46 2.24
CA ARG A 247 -8.46 11.75 2.36
C ARG A 247 -9.87 11.51 2.89
N PHE A 248 -10.32 12.39 3.76
CA PHE A 248 -11.68 12.32 4.29
C PHE A 248 -12.70 12.52 3.18
N ARG A 249 -12.46 13.47 2.27
CA ARG A 249 -13.28 13.68 1.08
C ARG A 249 -12.39 13.95 -0.14
N LYS A 250 -12.69 13.35 -1.29
CA LYS A 250 -11.99 13.63 -2.56
C LYS A 250 -12.99 13.63 -3.71
N THR A 251 -12.98 14.70 -4.50
CA THR A 251 -13.65 14.74 -5.80
C THR A 251 -12.72 14.13 -6.85
N LEU A 252 -13.20 13.12 -7.58
CA LEU A 252 -12.48 12.48 -8.69
C LEU A 252 -12.60 13.33 -9.97
N HIS A 253 -11.85 12.94 -11.00
CA HIS A 253 -11.81 13.67 -12.28
C HIS A 253 -13.15 13.66 -13.03
N ASP A 254 -14.01 12.68 -12.79
CA ASP A 254 -15.38 12.61 -13.34
C ASP A 254 -16.41 13.40 -12.52
N GLY A 255 -15.98 14.07 -11.44
CA GLY A 255 -16.84 14.83 -10.53
C GLY A 255 -17.48 14.00 -9.42
N SER A 256 -17.33 12.67 -9.42
CA SER A 256 -17.80 11.83 -8.31
C SER A 256 -17.04 12.16 -7.02
N ILE A 257 -17.72 12.00 -5.89
CA ILE A 257 -17.16 12.27 -4.57
C ILE A 257 -17.00 10.94 -3.86
N ILE A 258 -15.81 10.71 -3.32
CA ILE A 258 -15.54 9.62 -2.38
C ILE A 258 -15.35 10.24 -1.00
N SER A 259 -16.09 9.73 -0.03
CA SER A 259 -15.95 10.11 1.37
C SER A 259 -15.50 8.92 2.22
N PHE A 260 -14.64 9.16 3.20
CA PHE A 260 -14.06 8.11 4.05
C PHE A 260 -15.11 7.50 4.99
N ASP A 261 -16.06 8.29 5.45
CA ASP A 261 -17.18 7.85 6.28
C ASP A 261 -18.22 7.03 5.50
N GLU A 262 -18.26 7.16 4.17
CA GLU A 262 -19.09 6.35 3.27
C GLU A 262 -18.46 5.00 2.89
N TYR A 263 -17.25 4.68 3.37
CA TYR A 263 -16.73 3.32 3.20
C TYR A 263 -17.63 2.32 3.97
N PRO A 264 -17.64 1.02 3.61
CA PRO A 264 -18.48 -0.02 4.23
C PRO A 264 -18.07 -0.42 5.67
N TRP A 265 -17.83 0.58 6.52
CA TRP A 265 -17.73 0.43 7.95
C TRP A 265 -19.05 -0.12 8.51
N GLN A 266 -18.96 -0.97 9.51
CA GLN A 266 -20.10 -1.52 10.24
C GLN A 266 -20.10 -1.00 11.69
N SER A 267 -21.27 -0.92 12.31
CA SER A 267 -21.41 -0.53 13.72
C SER A 267 -20.70 -1.47 14.69
N GLU A 268 -20.54 -2.72 14.27
CA GLU A 268 -19.93 -3.83 14.97
C GLU A 268 -18.40 -3.84 14.87
N ASP A 269 -17.82 -2.96 14.04
CA ASP A 269 -16.37 -2.81 13.92
C ASP A 269 -15.76 -2.22 15.20
N GLU A 270 -14.69 -2.84 15.70
CA GLU A 270 -13.97 -2.31 16.88
C GLU A 270 -12.92 -1.28 16.44
N ILE A 271 -13.21 0.00 16.63
CA ILE A 271 -12.31 1.09 16.27
C ILE A 271 -11.24 1.27 17.37
N LEU A 272 -10.01 0.86 17.08
CA LEU A 272 -8.86 1.05 17.98
C LEU A 272 -8.24 2.45 17.85
N LEU A 273 -8.29 3.04 16.65
CA LEU A 273 -7.82 4.39 16.37
C LEU A 273 -8.67 5.00 15.27
N HIS A 274 -9.09 6.25 15.46
CA HIS A 274 -9.59 7.10 14.38
C HIS A 274 -9.10 8.53 14.62
N ASP A 275 -8.13 8.99 13.83
CA ASP A 275 -7.50 10.31 14.01
C ASP A 275 -7.07 10.91 12.67
N VAL A 276 -6.68 12.17 12.70
CA VAL A 276 -6.01 12.86 11.61
C VAL A 276 -4.60 12.29 11.44
N CYS A 277 -4.30 11.81 10.24
CA CYS A 277 -2.98 11.29 9.90
C CYS A 277 -1.95 12.43 9.80
N ARG A 278 -1.31 12.77 10.92
CA ARG A 278 -0.45 13.96 11.07
C ARG A 278 0.70 14.03 10.06
N TRP A 279 1.30 12.90 9.70
CA TRP A 279 2.40 12.86 8.72
C TRP A 279 1.92 12.92 7.26
N SER A 280 0.62 12.78 7.03
CA SER A 280 -0.03 13.08 5.76
C SER A 280 -0.60 14.51 5.70
N GLN A 281 -0.66 15.23 6.84
CA GLN A 281 -1.02 16.66 6.91
C GLN A 281 0.14 17.61 6.64
N LEU A 282 1.37 17.13 6.58
CA LEU A 282 2.55 17.97 6.41
C LEU A 282 3.26 17.59 5.11
N THR A 283 3.44 18.54 4.19
CA THR A 283 4.32 18.40 3.03
C THR A 283 5.52 19.32 3.15
N TYR A 284 6.62 18.98 2.50
CA TYR A 284 7.77 19.88 2.39
C TYR A 284 8.16 20.17 0.94
N HIS A 285 8.72 21.35 0.71
CA HIS A 285 9.18 21.84 -0.59
C HIS A 285 10.66 22.23 -0.53
N LYS A 286 11.30 22.33 -1.69
CA LYS A 286 12.70 22.76 -1.81
C LYS A 286 12.88 24.27 -1.64
N SER A 287 11.79 25.04 -1.71
CA SER A 287 11.75 26.49 -1.58
C SER A 287 10.78 26.92 -0.47
N PRO A 288 10.98 28.11 0.13
CA PRO A 288 10.03 28.68 1.09
C PRO A 288 8.61 28.86 0.49
N PRO A 289 7.54 28.63 1.28
CA PRO A 289 7.56 28.04 2.62
C PRO A 289 7.94 26.55 2.57
N PHE A 290 9.02 26.19 3.27
CA PHE A 290 9.61 24.84 3.21
C PHE A 290 8.68 23.75 3.74
N TRP A 291 7.75 24.10 4.62
CA TRP A 291 6.74 23.20 5.17
C TRP A 291 5.35 23.78 4.98
N ILE A 292 4.47 23.00 4.38
CA ILE A 292 3.07 23.36 4.18
C ILE A 292 2.23 22.37 4.97
N ARG A 293 1.41 22.89 5.88
CA ARG A 293 0.37 22.09 6.52
C ARG A 293 -0.88 22.16 5.66
N ARG A 294 -1.44 20.99 5.35
CA ARG A 294 -2.78 20.90 4.76
C ARG A 294 -3.78 21.48 5.76
N GLY A 295 -4.78 22.18 5.22
CA GLY A 295 -5.90 22.66 6.03
C GLY A 295 -6.70 21.49 6.58
N LEU A 296 -7.49 21.75 7.63
CA LEU A 296 -8.36 20.75 8.27
C LEU A 296 -9.76 20.66 7.61
N ALA A 297 -9.94 21.29 6.45
CA ALA A 297 -11.14 21.11 5.65
C ALA A 297 -11.24 19.65 5.15
N GLU A 298 -12.47 19.15 5.00
CA GLU A 298 -12.77 17.76 4.63
C GLU A 298 -12.06 17.30 3.33
N ASP A 299 -11.94 18.20 2.35
CA ASP A 299 -11.30 17.96 1.05
C ASP A 299 -9.76 17.85 1.12
N LYS A 300 -9.17 18.26 2.25
CA LYS A 300 -7.71 18.38 2.46
C LYS A 300 -7.20 17.42 3.52
N ILE A 301 -8.02 17.12 4.51
CA ILE A 301 -7.65 16.29 5.64
C ILE A 301 -7.54 14.82 5.19
N VAL A 302 -6.58 14.14 5.78
CA VAL A 302 -6.29 12.71 5.62
C VAL A 302 -6.48 12.14 7.01
N VAL A 303 -7.42 11.22 7.11
CA VAL A 303 -7.70 10.47 8.32
C VAL A 303 -7.06 9.10 8.21
N HIS A 304 -6.78 8.49 9.35
CA HIS A 304 -6.47 7.08 9.40
C HIS A 304 -7.30 6.37 10.46
N ARG A 305 -7.57 5.10 10.22
CA ARG A 305 -8.29 4.23 11.12
C ARG A 305 -7.51 2.93 11.30
N VAL A 306 -7.37 2.48 12.55
CA VAL A 306 -7.04 1.09 12.89
C VAL A 306 -8.32 0.49 13.45
N VAL A 307 -8.78 -0.60 12.86
CA VAL A 307 -10.06 -1.22 13.20
C VAL A 307 -9.95 -2.72 13.14
N ASP A 308 -10.61 -3.43 14.05
CA ASP A 308 -10.91 -4.85 13.89
C ASP A 308 -12.25 -4.99 13.17
N LEU A 309 -12.22 -5.59 11.99
CA LEU A 309 -13.42 -5.73 11.17
C LEU A 309 -14.32 -6.82 11.74
N HIS A 310 -15.59 -6.49 11.97
CA HIS A 310 -16.60 -7.49 12.26
C HIS A 310 -16.63 -8.57 11.17
N LYS A 311 -16.43 -9.83 11.57
CA LYS A 311 -16.44 -10.99 10.68
C LYS A 311 -17.87 -11.40 10.40
N GLU A 312 -18.18 -11.62 9.13
CA GLU A 312 -19.43 -12.28 8.76
C GLU A 312 -19.27 -13.77 9.08
N ASN A 313 -20.04 -14.27 10.03
CA ASN A 313 -20.00 -15.70 10.38
C ASN A 313 -20.22 -16.51 9.10
N ALA A 314 -19.28 -17.40 8.79
CA ALA A 314 -19.48 -18.41 7.77
C ALA A 314 -20.64 -19.31 8.23
N GLN A 315 -21.83 -19.09 7.66
CA GLN A 315 -22.93 -20.05 7.75
C GLN A 315 -22.62 -21.29 6.91
#